data_AF-A0A354GTD5-F1
#
_entry.id   AF-A0A354GTD5-F1
#
_cell.length_a   1.000
_cell.length_b   1.000
_cell.length_c   1.000
_cell.angle_alpha   90.00
_cell.angle_beta   90.00
_cell.angle_gamma   90.00
#
_symmetry.space_group_name_H-M   'P 1'
#
loop_
_entity.id
_entity.type
_entity.pdbx_description
1 polymer ?
#
loop_
_entity_poly.entity_id
_entity_poly.type
_entity_poly.pdbx_seq_one_letter_code
_entity_poly.pdbx_strand_id
1 'polypeptide(L)'
;MTGSSGVDVNEEHIFEGKINRSGRAVGFHHRAGGQNPPTARVARIVDPPNAQGLYRAEVEILDPATSSWVAKGSASTFFPDAWAQNQVLSEIDGAFGNPILTRGNYWEGVTPSGLRIGGYLDAAGDINTAFPIY
;
A
#
# COMPACT_ATOMS: atom_id res chain seq x y z
N MET A 1 -5.60 0.36 25.61
CA MET A 1 -5.02 -0.77 24.87
C MET A 1 -5.95 -1.05 23.71
N THR A 2 -5.65 -0.52 22.53
CA THR A 2 -6.33 -0.94 21.30
C THR A 2 -5.73 -2.30 20.93
N GLY A 3 -6.53 -3.35 21.01
CA GLY A 3 -6.09 -4.69 20.60
C GLY A 3 -5.75 -4.67 19.12
N SER A 4 -4.70 -5.38 18.73
CA SER A 4 -4.45 -5.71 17.33
C SER A 4 -5.73 -6.28 16.72
N SER A 5 -6.08 -5.85 15.51
CA SER A 5 -7.25 -6.34 14.78
C SER A 5 -7.24 -7.86 14.59
N GLY A 6 -6.09 -8.52 14.78
CA GLY A 6 -5.93 -9.96 14.61
C GLY A 6 -6.01 -10.40 13.15
N VAL A 7 -5.87 -9.44 12.22
CA VAL A 7 -5.98 -9.61 10.78
C VAL A 7 -4.60 -9.49 10.15
N ASP A 8 -4.28 -10.40 9.23
CA ASP A 8 -2.99 -10.38 8.56
C ASP A 8 -2.97 -9.32 7.45
N VAL A 9 -1.80 -8.73 7.21
CA VAL A 9 -1.59 -7.73 6.17
C VAL A 9 -0.68 -8.30 5.08
N ASN A 10 -1.06 -8.13 3.82
CA ASN A 10 -0.22 -8.48 2.68
C ASN A 10 0.94 -7.48 2.53
N GLU A 11 1.98 -7.64 3.34
CA GLU A 11 3.16 -6.77 3.38
C GLU A 11 3.87 -6.70 2.02
N GLU A 12 3.98 -7.83 1.31
CA GLU A 12 4.53 -7.88 -0.05
C GLU A 12 3.78 -6.89 -0.96
N HIS A 13 2.44 -6.88 -0.92
CA HIS A 13 1.67 -5.95 -1.74
C HIS A 13 1.95 -4.49 -1.41
N ILE A 14 2.16 -4.15 -0.14
CA ILE A 14 2.36 -2.77 0.31
C ILE A 14 3.79 -2.30 0.04
N PHE A 15 4.79 -3.12 0.35
CA PHE A 15 6.20 -2.69 0.36
C PHE A 15 6.98 -3.10 -0.87
N GLU A 16 6.56 -4.16 -1.56
CA GLU A 16 7.33 -4.78 -2.66
C GLU A 16 6.58 -4.75 -3.99
N GLY A 17 5.24 -4.73 -3.95
CA GLY A 17 4.41 -4.95 -5.13
C GLY A 17 4.64 -6.34 -5.76
N LYS A 18 3.81 -6.69 -6.75
CA LYS A 18 3.95 -7.97 -7.47
C LYS A 18 3.34 -7.95 -8.86
N ILE A 19 3.71 -8.95 -9.65
CA ILE A 19 3.01 -9.30 -10.88
C ILE A 19 1.85 -10.23 -10.53
N ASN A 20 0.63 -9.81 -10.82
CA ASN A 20 -0.55 -10.64 -10.57
C ASN A 20 -0.72 -11.74 -11.64
N ARG A 21 -1.69 -12.64 -11.43
CA ARG A 21 -1.96 -13.78 -12.34
C ARG A 21 -2.31 -13.36 -13.79
N SER A 22 -2.66 -12.11 -14.02
CA SER A 22 -2.94 -11.54 -15.34
C SER A 22 -1.73 -10.83 -15.95
N GLY A 23 -0.54 -10.95 -15.36
CA GLY A 23 0.69 -10.31 -15.84
C GLY A 23 0.76 -8.81 -15.55
N ARG A 24 -0.06 -8.28 -14.64
CA ARG A 24 -0.10 -6.86 -14.32
C ARG A 24 0.66 -6.57 -13.03
N ALA A 25 1.50 -5.53 -13.06
CA ALA A 25 2.08 -4.93 -11.86
C ALA A 25 0.97 -4.37 -10.95
N VAL A 26 1.02 -4.70 -9.66
CA VAL A 26 0.09 -4.23 -8.61
C VAL A 26 0.85 -3.90 -7.33
N GLY A 27 0.21 -3.10 -6.46
CA GLY A 27 0.75 -2.73 -5.16
C GLY A 27 1.82 -1.65 -5.20
N PHE A 28 2.75 -1.75 -4.26
CA PHE A 28 3.81 -0.81 -3.94
C PHE A 28 3.26 0.58 -3.55
N HIS A 29 3.05 0.73 -2.26
CA HIS A 29 2.40 1.87 -1.60
C HIS A 29 3.28 2.51 -0.51
N HIS A 30 4.50 2.02 -0.29
CA HIS A 30 5.42 2.63 0.65
C HIS A 30 6.87 2.28 0.31
N ARG A 31 7.77 3.25 0.53
CA ARG A 31 9.23 3.07 0.43
C ARG A 31 9.90 3.74 1.64
N ALA A 32 10.33 2.94 2.61
CA ALA A 32 10.94 3.46 3.85
C ALA A 32 12.19 4.28 3.54
N GLY A 33 12.27 5.50 4.05
CA GLY A 33 13.33 6.47 3.77
C GLY A 33 13.46 6.85 2.28
N GLY A 34 12.42 6.63 1.47
CA GLY A 34 12.46 6.85 0.03
C GLY A 34 13.20 5.77 -0.77
N GLN A 35 13.55 4.65 -0.13
CA GLN A 35 14.35 3.59 -0.73
C GLN A 35 13.47 2.54 -1.41
N ASN A 36 13.72 2.31 -2.69
CA ASN A 36 13.04 1.29 -3.47
C ASN A 36 13.54 -0.12 -3.05
N PRO A 37 12.65 -1.12 -2.90
CA PRO A 37 13.06 -2.51 -2.73
C PRO A 37 13.65 -3.05 -4.06
N PRO A 38 14.31 -4.23 -4.05
CA PRO A 38 14.78 -4.87 -5.29
C PRO A 38 13.66 -5.22 -6.29
N THR A 39 12.43 -5.35 -5.80
CA THR A 39 11.26 -5.86 -6.54
C THR A 39 10.38 -4.75 -7.13
N ALA A 40 10.54 -3.49 -6.72
CA ALA A 40 9.75 -2.36 -7.20
C ALA A 40 10.53 -1.06 -7.25
N ARG A 41 10.13 -0.14 -8.12
CA ARG A 41 10.70 1.20 -8.17
C ARG A 41 9.68 2.27 -8.53
N VAL A 42 9.87 3.45 -7.96
CA VAL A 42 9.22 4.68 -8.44
C VAL A 42 9.86 5.08 -9.76
N ALA A 43 9.07 5.06 -10.84
CA ALA A 43 9.49 5.54 -12.15
C ALA A 43 9.35 7.06 -12.24
N ARG A 44 8.25 7.61 -11.71
CA ARG A 44 7.97 9.05 -11.73
C ARG A 44 6.99 9.45 -10.63
N ILE A 45 7.32 10.48 -9.86
CA ILE A 45 6.35 11.13 -8.97
C ILE A 45 5.40 11.97 -9.84
N VAL A 46 4.10 11.70 -9.76
CA VAL A 46 3.06 12.38 -10.56
C VAL A 46 2.35 13.47 -9.77
N ASP A 47 2.20 13.27 -8.46
CA ASP A 47 1.77 14.32 -7.53
C ASP A 47 2.72 14.33 -6.32
N PRO A 48 3.32 15.48 -5.97
CA PRO A 48 4.34 15.56 -4.92
C PRO A 48 3.76 15.33 -3.52
N PRO A 49 4.63 15.10 -2.50
CA PRO A 49 4.21 15.00 -1.11
C PRO A 49 3.33 16.18 -0.67
N ASN A 50 2.14 15.87 -0.17
CA ASN A 50 1.24 16.85 0.44
C ASN A 50 1.67 17.18 1.87
N ALA A 51 0.90 18.00 2.59
CA ALA A 51 1.23 18.41 3.97
C ALA A 51 1.32 17.23 4.96
N GLN A 52 0.72 16.08 4.64
CA GLN A 52 0.79 14.84 5.41
C GLN A 52 1.88 13.88 4.90
N GLY A 53 2.63 14.26 3.87
CA GLY A 53 3.68 13.45 3.27
C GLY A 53 3.19 12.39 2.27
N LEU A 54 1.89 12.35 1.98
CA LEU A 54 1.32 11.42 0.99
C LEU A 54 1.65 11.90 -0.41
N TYR A 55 1.86 11.01 -1.37
CA TYR A 55 2.13 11.37 -2.76
C TYR A 55 1.61 10.31 -3.72
N ARG A 56 1.64 10.61 -5.02
CA ARG A 56 1.31 9.66 -6.09
C ARG A 56 2.49 9.46 -7.00
N ALA A 57 2.73 8.22 -7.40
CA ALA A 57 3.81 7.89 -8.32
C ALA A 57 3.42 6.77 -9.31
N GLU A 58 3.93 6.89 -10.53
CA GLU A 58 4.06 5.78 -11.47
C GLU A 58 5.15 4.84 -10.98
N VAL A 59 4.85 3.54 -10.97
CA VAL A 59 5.73 2.51 -10.42
C VAL A 59 5.92 1.39 -11.42
N GLU A 60 7.05 0.72 -11.31
CA GLU A 60 7.37 -0.49 -12.06
C GLU A 60 7.72 -1.60 -11.06
N ILE A 61 7.28 -2.82 -11.38
CA ILE A 61 7.53 -4.02 -10.59
C ILE A 61 8.41 -4.96 -11.41
N LEU A 62 9.44 -5.53 -10.79
CA LEU A 62 10.29 -6.53 -11.41
C LEU A 62 9.49 -7.84 -11.55
N ASP A 63 9.32 -8.30 -12.78
CA ASP A 63 8.77 -9.63 -13.04
C ASP A 63 9.88 -10.67 -12.85
N PRO A 64 9.80 -11.53 -11.80
CA PRO A 64 10.82 -12.53 -11.55
C PRO A 64 10.90 -13.60 -12.64
N ALA A 65 9.83 -13.81 -13.42
CA ALA A 65 9.81 -14.80 -14.49
C ALA A 65 10.59 -14.35 -15.72
N THR A 66 10.59 -13.04 -16.01
CA THR A 66 11.21 -12.46 -17.21
C THR A 66 12.41 -11.57 -16.92
N SER A 67 12.68 -11.27 -15.65
CA SER A 67 13.66 -10.26 -15.21
C SER A 67 13.45 -8.88 -15.85
N SER A 68 12.20 -8.55 -16.20
CA SER A 68 11.83 -7.28 -16.83
C SER A 68 11.01 -6.40 -15.88
N TRP A 69 11.14 -5.09 -16.03
CA TRP A 69 10.34 -4.12 -15.28
C TRP A 69 8.99 -3.93 -15.97
N VAL A 70 7.91 -4.16 -15.23
CA VAL A 70 6.53 -4.01 -15.72
C VAL A 70 5.91 -2.76 -15.09
N ALA A 71 5.56 -1.79 -15.94
CA ALA A 71 4.87 -0.59 -15.49
C ALA A 71 3.44 -0.90 -15.00
N LYS A 72 3.08 -0.33 -13.85
CA LYS A 72 1.71 -0.38 -13.36
C LYS A 72 0.85 0.59 -14.18
N GLY A 73 -0.32 0.11 -14.61
CA GLY A 73 -1.23 0.89 -15.47
C GLY A 73 -1.88 2.11 -14.79
N SER A 74 -1.71 2.27 -13.47
CA SER A 74 -2.19 3.42 -12.72
C SER A 74 -1.17 3.80 -11.64
N ALA A 75 -1.07 5.10 -11.34
CA ALA A 75 -0.24 5.57 -10.24
C ALA A 75 -0.65 4.90 -8.91
N SER A 76 0.34 4.56 -8.08
CA SER A 76 0.12 4.18 -6.68
C SER A 76 0.08 5.44 -5.81
N THR A 77 -0.75 5.43 -4.78
CA THR A 77 -0.66 6.38 -3.66
C THR A 77 0.29 5.84 -2.61
N PHE A 78 1.10 6.71 -2.03
CA PHE A 78 2.17 6.33 -1.12
C PHE A 78 1.99 6.91 0.27
N PHE A 79 2.25 6.05 1.27
CA PHE A 79 2.47 6.48 2.66
C PHE A 79 3.74 7.35 2.75
N PRO A 80 3.89 8.18 3.79
CA PRO A 80 5.05 9.03 3.94
C PRO A 80 6.34 8.23 3.93
N ASP A 81 7.31 8.65 3.11
CA ASP A 81 8.63 8.01 3.04
C ASP A 81 9.37 8.03 4.40
N ALA A 82 9.05 8.99 5.27
CA ALA A 82 9.62 9.10 6.60
C ALA A 82 9.18 8.00 7.58
N TRP A 83 8.11 7.26 7.26
CA TRP A 83 7.63 6.18 8.11
C TRP A 83 8.49 4.93 7.91
N ALA A 84 8.69 4.19 9.00
CA ALA A 84 9.21 2.83 8.92
C ALA A 84 8.06 1.86 8.59
N GLN A 85 8.38 0.68 8.06
CA GLN A 85 7.38 -0.33 7.69
C GLN A 85 6.47 -0.72 8.87
N ASN A 86 7.04 -0.90 10.06
CA ASN A 86 6.27 -1.19 11.27
C ASN A 86 5.29 -0.07 11.65
N GLN A 87 5.62 1.20 11.38
CA GLN A 87 4.69 2.31 11.57
C GLN A 87 3.55 2.24 10.56
N VAL A 88 3.83 1.94 9.27
CA VAL A 88 2.78 1.73 8.26
C VAL A 88 1.82 0.63 8.70
N LEU A 89 2.33 -0.51 9.16
CA LEU A 89 1.51 -1.63 9.65
C LEU A 89 0.68 -1.25 10.87
N SER A 90 1.26 -0.54 11.84
CA SER A 90 0.53 -0.05 13.01
C SER A 90 -0.58 0.94 12.64
N GLU A 91 -0.37 1.76 11.61
CA GLU A 91 -1.36 2.74 11.17
C GLU A 91 -2.51 2.06 10.39
N ILE A 92 -2.20 1.02 9.61
CA ILE A 92 -3.18 0.16 8.96
C ILE A 92 -4.02 -0.59 9.98
N ASP A 93 -3.39 -1.23 10.98
CA ASP A 93 -4.08 -1.95 12.05
C ASP A 93 -5.02 -1.02 12.83
N GLY A 94 -4.53 0.18 13.18
CA GLY A 94 -5.34 1.19 13.86
C GLY A 94 -6.55 1.66 13.03
N ALA A 95 -6.37 1.86 11.72
CA ALA A 95 -7.46 2.22 10.83
C ALA A 95 -8.47 1.08 10.63
N PHE A 96 -7.99 -0.16 10.61
CA PHE A 96 -8.83 -1.35 10.43
C PHE A 96 -9.57 -1.76 11.70
N GLY A 97 -9.20 -1.25 12.88
CA GLY A 97 -9.91 -1.54 14.13
C GLY A 97 -11.38 -1.10 14.15
N ASN A 98 -11.77 -0.11 13.34
CA ASN A 98 -13.17 0.30 13.14
C ASN A 98 -13.40 0.70 11.67
N PRO A 99 -13.35 -0.25 10.72
CA PRO A 99 -13.37 0.06 9.31
C PRO A 99 -14.80 0.30 8.83
N ILE A 100 -14.93 1.18 7.85
CA ILE A 100 -16.16 1.30 7.06
C ILE A 100 -16.03 0.32 5.91
N LEU A 101 -16.72 -0.82 6.01
CA LEU A 101 -16.86 -1.74 4.89
C LEU A 101 -17.83 -1.15 3.87
N THR A 102 -17.40 -1.02 2.62
CA THR A 102 -18.24 -0.52 1.54
C THR A 102 -18.39 -1.60 0.46
N ARG A 103 -18.38 -1.25 -0.83
CA ARG A 103 -18.78 -2.14 -1.93
C ARG A 103 -17.93 -3.42 -1.96
N GLY A 104 -18.52 -4.53 -1.51
CA GLY A 104 -17.89 -5.86 -1.54
C GLY A 104 -16.80 -6.00 -0.47
N ASN A 105 -15.56 -6.19 -0.91
CA ASN A 105 -14.40 -6.37 -0.04
C ASN A 105 -13.59 -5.08 0.18
N TYR A 106 -14.09 -3.93 -0.28
CA TYR A 106 -13.42 -2.64 -0.07
C TYR A 106 -13.71 -2.09 1.33
N TRP A 107 -12.68 -1.58 1.99
CA TRP A 107 -12.78 -0.94 3.31
C TRP A 107 -12.08 0.41 3.32
N GLU A 108 -12.56 1.32 4.16
CA GLU A 108 -11.91 2.60 4.48
C GLU A 108 -11.77 2.77 5.99
N GLY A 109 -10.74 3.49 6.42
CA GLY A 109 -10.51 3.81 7.83
C GLY A 109 -9.70 5.08 8.01
N VAL A 110 -9.68 5.58 9.25
CA VAL A 110 -8.81 6.69 9.66
C VAL A 110 -7.74 6.13 10.58
N THR A 111 -6.48 6.32 10.21
CA THR A 111 -5.34 5.83 11.00
C THR A 111 -5.19 6.61 12.31
N PRO A 112 -4.44 6.10 13.30
CA PRO A 112 -4.17 6.82 14.55
C PRO A 112 -3.56 8.22 14.35
N SER A 113 -2.75 8.42 13.30
CA SER A 113 -2.21 9.73 12.93
C SER A 113 -3.16 10.63 12.12
N GLY A 114 -4.37 10.15 11.81
CA GLY A 114 -5.40 10.92 11.11
C GLY A 114 -5.37 10.81 9.58
N LEU A 115 -4.65 9.85 9.00
CA LEU A 115 -4.70 9.61 7.56
C LEU A 115 -5.96 8.86 7.18
N ARG A 116 -6.62 9.24 6.08
CA ARG A 116 -7.62 8.39 5.45
C ARG A 116 -6.93 7.36 4.58
N ILE A 117 -7.21 6.09 4.83
CA ILE A 117 -6.70 4.98 4.02
C ILE A 117 -7.86 4.11 3.55
N GLY A 118 -7.65 3.46 2.42
CA GLY A 118 -8.56 2.43 1.92
C GLY A 118 -7.81 1.16 1.58
N GLY A 119 -8.54 0.08 1.38
CA GLY A 119 -7.94 -1.22 1.10
C GLY A 119 -8.96 -2.24 0.65
N TYR A 120 -8.46 -3.41 0.26
CA TYR A 120 -9.31 -4.55 -0.10
C TYR A 120 -8.98 -5.74 0.78
N LEU A 121 -10.01 -6.47 1.21
CA LEU A 121 -9.87 -7.74 1.90
C LEU A 121 -9.74 -8.89 0.89
N ASP A 122 -9.03 -9.95 1.26
CA ASP A 122 -9.09 -11.21 0.53
C ASP A 122 -10.30 -12.06 0.95
N ALA A 123 -10.35 -13.30 0.48
CA ALA A 123 -11.45 -14.23 0.78
C ALA A 123 -11.43 -14.77 2.22
N ALA A 124 -10.29 -14.70 2.91
CA ALA A 124 -10.16 -15.06 4.32
C ALA A 124 -10.59 -13.92 5.26
N GLY A 125 -10.68 -12.70 4.72
CA GLY A 125 -10.97 -11.49 5.49
C GLY A 125 -9.70 -10.72 5.87
N ASP A 126 -8.54 -11.16 5.38
CA ASP A 126 -7.24 -10.51 5.61
C ASP A 126 -7.03 -9.31 4.71
N ILE A 127 -6.21 -8.35 5.14
CA ILE A 127 -5.94 -7.12 4.40
C ILE A 127 -5.02 -7.45 3.22
N ASN A 128 -5.61 -7.65 2.04
CA ASN A 128 -4.87 -7.91 0.82
C ASN A 128 -4.10 -6.68 0.30
N THR A 129 -4.58 -5.48 0.59
CA THR A 129 -3.88 -4.22 0.30
C THR A 129 -4.43 -3.10 1.17
N ALA A 130 -3.59 -2.13 1.48
CA ALA A 130 -3.97 -0.86 2.10
C ALA A 130 -3.12 0.26 1.50
N PHE A 131 -3.75 1.41 1.26
CA PHE A 131 -3.10 2.55 0.61
C PHE A 131 -3.73 3.88 1.05
N PRO A 132 -2.97 4.99 1.05
CA PRO A 132 -3.54 6.29 1.38
C PRO A 132 -4.55 6.75 0.33
N ILE A 133 -5.59 7.41 0.79
CA ILE A 133 -6.50 8.17 -0.06
C ILE A 133 -5.87 9.57 -0.21
N TYR A 134 -5.29 9.83 -1.39
CA TYR A 134 -4.57 11.07 -1.74
C TYR A 134 -5.54 12.17 -2.19
#